data_AF-A0A0G4IQP9-F1
#
_entry.id   AF-A0A0G4IQP9-F1
#
_cell.length_a   1.000
_cell.length_b   1.000
_cell.length_c   1.000
_cell.angle_alpha   90.00
_cell.angle_beta   90.00
_cell.angle_gamma   90.00
#
_symmetry.space_group_name_H-M   'P 1'
#
loop_
_entity.id
_entity.type
_entity.pdbx_description
1 polymer ?
#
loop_
_entity_poly.entity_id
_entity_poly.type
_entity_poly.pdbx_seq_one_letter_code
_entity_poly.pdbx_strand_id
1 'polypeptide(L)'
;LSQTFAGLLDVQRCVLRCVLEWPCLIAMLLFVARLWHLCANCIAAEARSDSKVDHWILSRRRLYAPGCLWVGVSLTFCALASTRLVLEIRRVCSPSGVAMEIVGFFAVWAMTVLTLVVLLRRMQDGFWMGVELQLLFLVLCCVGVLGGVYFRQKDVLGPYRFHLYALLLGGIAWCVISSWYPVLLSLETEQPQNMSMRQLELASLTDHTVFHHTQTRGHASHQTDRLSMSSRLVHVLQHQAGFEAFKLFLQHEFSVESVLCWAQVAEVIATHARLNRVKEFNDEYARVVAVFVAPGSPNEVNIPSGLKKRLLELATAECDKWGPDDVEAGANVGLSVKKIELLRRLQSTILLTMERDPFQRFIKSRKFQQIVTNQPPETKNLDVGVSVT
;
A
#
# COMPACT_ATOMS: atom_id res chain seq x y z
N LEU A 1 -36.64 14.99 58.81
CA LEU A 1 -35.45 14.21 59.25
C LEU A 1 -35.34 12.86 58.55
N SER A 2 -36.37 11.99 58.53
CA SER A 2 -36.26 10.70 57.79
C SER A 2 -36.23 10.86 56.26
N GLN A 3 -37.01 11.79 55.69
CA GLN A 3 -36.97 12.08 54.25
C GLN A 3 -35.65 12.69 53.77
N THR A 4 -35.02 13.53 54.60
CA THR A 4 -33.71 14.11 54.30
C THR A 4 -32.58 13.07 54.40
N PHE A 5 -32.69 12.13 55.34
CA PHE A 5 -31.73 11.01 55.45
C PHE A 5 -31.84 10.02 54.29
N ALA A 6 -33.06 9.73 53.82
CA ALA A 6 -33.28 8.86 52.66
C ALA A 6 -32.67 9.45 51.38
N GLY A 7 -32.88 10.76 51.13
CA GLY A 7 -32.27 11.45 49.99
C GLY A 7 -30.74 11.47 50.05
N LEU A 8 -30.15 11.61 51.24
CA LEU A 8 -28.69 11.59 51.39
C LEU A 8 -28.09 10.22 51.06
N LEU A 9 -28.75 9.13 51.49
CA LEU A 9 -28.34 7.74 51.22
C LEU A 9 -28.40 7.39 49.73
N ASP A 10 -29.41 7.89 49.01
CA ASP A 10 -29.53 7.68 47.56
C ASP A 10 -28.47 8.46 46.77
N VAL A 11 -28.16 9.69 47.18
CA VAL A 11 -27.04 10.45 46.59
C VAL A 11 -25.71 9.75 46.84
N GLN A 12 -25.49 9.25 48.05
CA GLN A 12 -24.25 8.54 48.40
C GLN A 12 -24.09 7.24 47.59
N ARG A 13 -25.19 6.52 47.32
CA ARG A 13 -25.20 5.35 46.42
C ARG A 13 -25.00 5.72 44.94
N CYS A 14 -25.61 6.82 44.44
CA CYS A 14 -25.42 7.34 43.07
C CYS A 14 -23.92 7.69 42.88
N VAL A 15 -23.33 8.43 43.83
CA VAL A 15 -21.90 8.80 43.80
C VAL A 15 -20.99 7.57 43.89
N LEU A 16 -21.25 6.64 44.81
CA LEU A 16 -20.41 5.44 44.97
C LEU A 16 -20.45 4.54 43.73
N ARG A 17 -21.61 4.36 43.08
CA ARG A 17 -21.71 3.66 41.79
C ARG A 17 -20.95 4.38 40.69
N CYS A 18 -21.12 5.70 40.58
CA CYS A 18 -20.35 6.47 39.59
C CYS A 18 -18.84 6.34 39.82
N VAL A 19 -18.38 6.43 41.06
CA VAL A 19 -16.95 6.30 41.39
C VAL A 19 -16.41 4.89 41.14
N LEU A 20 -17.24 3.84 41.19
CA LEU A 20 -16.79 2.46 40.92
C LEU A 20 -16.92 2.04 39.45
N GLU A 21 -17.99 2.45 38.77
CA GLU A 21 -18.31 2.01 37.41
C GLU A 21 -17.52 2.81 36.35
N TRP A 22 -17.29 4.11 36.56
CA TRP A 22 -16.52 4.94 35.62
C TRP A 22 -15.06 4.49 35.48
N PRO A 23 -14.30 4.21 36.56
CA PRO A 23 -12.95 3.66 36.43
C PRO A 23 -12.92 2.30 35.75
N CYS A 24 -13.93 1.44 35.97
CA CYS A 24 -14.03 0.16 35.26
C CYS A 24 -14.23 0.35 33.75
N LEU A 25 -15.08 1.31 33.35
CA LEU A 25 -15.35 1.62 31.95
C LEU A 25 -14.12 2.23 31.26
N ILE A 26 -13.43 3.14 31.95
CA ILE A 26 -12.16 3.72 31.49
C ILE A 26 -11.08 2.62 31.41
N ALA A 27 -10.97 1.75 32.41
CA ALA A 27 -10.00 0.65 32.41
C ALA A 27 -10.27 -0.35 31.27
N MET A 28 -11.53 -0.66 30.97
CA MET A 28 -11.90 -1.49 29.81
C MET A 28 -11.51 -0.83 28.49
N LEU A 29 -11.80 0.46 28.31
CA LEU A 29 -11.42 1.18 27.10
C LEU A 29 -9.89 1.23 26.92
N LEU A 30 -9.14 1.48 27.99
CA LEU A 30 -7.68 1.45 27.98
C LEU A 30 -7.12 0.05 27.68
N PHE A 31 -7.76 -1.00 28.20
CA PHE A 31 -7.38 -2.38 27.93
C PHE A 31 -7.60 -2.75 26.46
N VAL A 32 -8.73 -2.36 25.88
CA VAL A 32 -9.04 -2.57 24.45
C VAL A 32 -8.06 -1.79 23.56
N ALA A 33 -7.77 -0.54 23.90
CA ALA A 33 -6.77 0.27 23.18
C ALA A 33 -5.37 -0.37 23.25
N ARG A 34 -4.99 -0.94 24.40
CA ARG A 34 -3.70 -1.64 24.57
C ARG A 34 -3.65 -2.94 23.77
N LEU A 35 -4.73 -3.72 23.76
CA LEU A 35 -4.86 -4.93 22.94
C LEU A 35 -4.76 -4.62 21.44
N TRP A 36 -5.40 -3.54 21.01
CA TRP A 36 -5.29 -3.06 19.63
C TRP A 36 -3.87 -2.65 19.28
N HIS A 37 -3.22 -1.84 20.13
CA HIS A 37 -1.84 -1.44 19.93
C HIS A 37 -0.88 -2.64 19.87
N LEU A 38 -1.11 -3.67 20.70
CA LEU A 38 -0.33 -4.92 20.66
C LEU A 38 -0.58 -5.71 19.36
N CYS A 39 -1.83 -5.85 18.92
CA CYS A 39 -2.14 -6.49 17.63
C CYS A 39 -1.51 -5.72 16.47
N ALA A 40 -1.66 -4.41 16.44
CA ALA A 40 -1.09 -3.54 15.41
C ALA A 40 0.43 -3.63 15.38
N ASN A 41 1.10 -3.68 16.53
CA ASN A 41 2.55 -3.85 16.61
C ASN A 41 3.01 -5.26 16.22
N CYS A 42 2.27 -6.32 16.59
CA CYS A 42 2.57 -7.67 16.11
C CYS A 42 2.46 -7.74 14.59
N ILE A 43 1.39 -7.17 14.03
CA ILE A 43 1.18 -7.08 12.58
C ILE A 43 2.30 -6.26 11.92
N ALA A 44 2.66 -5.10 12.47
CA ALA A 44 3.72 -4.26 11.93
C ALA A 44 5.11 -4.91 12.04
N ALA A 45 5.40 -5.62 13.14
CA ALA A 45 6.66 -6.33 13.33
C ALA A 45 6.81 -7.50 12.35
N GLU A 46 5.72 -8.25 12.11
CA GLU A 46 5.72 -9.37 11.17
C GLU A 46 5.70 -8.87 9.70
N ALA A 47 5.01 -7.77 9.41
CA ALA A 47 5.05 -7.13 8.09
C ALA A 47 6.45 -6.55 7.77
N ARG A 48 7.18 -6.07 8.79
CA ARG A 48 8.57 -5.63 8.64
C ARG A 48 9.55 -6.78 8.39
N SER A 49 9.27 -7.99 8.89
CA SER A 49 10.16 -9.13 8.60
C SER A 49 10.03 -9.63 7.17
N ASP A 50 8.88 -9.41 6.51
CA ASP A 50 8.59 -9.98 5.19
C ASP A 50 8.77 -8.99 4.02
N SER A 51 9.13 -7.73 4.25
CA SER A 51 9.41 -6.69 3.21
C SER A 51 8.29 -6.46 2.16
N LYS A 52 7.11 -7.06 2.32
CA LYS A 52 5.96 -6.97 1.42
C LYS A 52 4.66 -6.81 2.21
N VAL A 53 4.41 -5.60 2.71
CA VAL A 53 3.22 -5.27 3.48
C VAL A 53 1.93 -5.59 2.69
N ASP A 54 1.90 -5.27 1.39
CA ASP A 54 0.70 -5.42 0.55
C ASP A 54 0.31 -6.89 0.31
N HIS A 55 1.30 -7.75 0.06
CA HIS A 55 1.04 -9.17 -0.19
C HIS A 55 0.74 -9.95 1.11
N TRP A 56 1.26 -9.46 2.24
CA TRP A 56 1.04 -10.05 3.55
C TRP A 56 -0.39 -9.84 4.05
N ILE A 57 -0.93 -8.61 3.95
CA ILE A 57 -2.31 -8.29 4.33
C ILE A 57 -3.31 -9.14 3.51
N LEU A 58 -3.03 -9.33 2.22
CA LEU A 58 -3.85 -10.16 1.33
C LEU A 58 -3.73 -11.66 1.62
N SER A 59 -2.53 -12.18 1.90
CA SER A 59 -2.32 -13.62 2.14
C SER A 59 -2.80 -14.10 3.52
N ARG A 60 -2.79 -13.22 4.53
CA ARG A 60 -3.24 -13.52 5.90
C ARG A 60 -4.56 -12.84 6.26
N ARG A 61 -5.42 -12.61 5.26
CA ARG A 61 -6.78 -12.06 5.38
C ARG A 61 -7.64 -12.70 6.49
N ARG A 62 -7.39 -13.99 6.80
CA ARG A 62 -8.08 -14.75 7.87
C ARG A 62 -7.68 -14.36 9.30
N LEU A 63 -6.52 -13.72 9.50
CA LEU A 63 -6.03 -13.27 10.81
C LEU A 63 -6.38 -11.81 11.10
N TYR A 64 -6.46 -10.96 10.07
CA TYR A 64 -6.81 -9.54 10.21
C TYR A 64 -8.29 -9.33 10.52
N ALA A 65 -9.17 -10.07 9.82
CA ALA A 65 -10.62 -10.01 10.01
C ALA A 65 -11.09 -10.27 11.46
N PRO A 66 -10.61 -11.31 12.18
CA PRO A 66 -11.01 -11.52 13.57
C PRO A 66 -10.49 -10.42 14.51
N GLY A 67 -9.30 -9.85 14.27
CA GLY A 67 -8.77 -8.74 15.08
C GLY A 67 -9.67 -7.50 15.01
N CYS A 68 -10.02 -7.06 13.79
CA CYS A 68 -10.96 -5.96 13.58
C CYS A 68 -12.36 -6.27 14.13
N LEU A 69 -12.83 -7.52 14.01
CA LEU A 69 -14.11 -7.95 14.55
C LEU A 69 -14.14 -7.87 16.09
N TRP A 70 -13.10 -8.35 16.77
CA TRP A 70 -13.00 -8.28 18.23
C TRP A 70 -12.92 -6.83 18.75
N VAL A 71 -12.28 -5.93 18.01
CA VAL A 71 -12.27 -4.50 18.33
C VAL A 71 -13.63 -3.86 18.12
N GLY A 72 -14.31 -4.19 17.02
CA GLY A 72 -15.70 -3.78 16.79
C GLY A 72 -16.63 -4.25 17.91
N VAL A 73 -16.54 -5.52 18.32
CA VAL A 73 -17.30 -6.10 19.43
C VAL A 73 -16.97 -5.39 20.75
N SER A 74 -15.70 -5.13 21.02
CA SER A 74 -15.26 -4.47 22.25
C SER A 74 -15.73 -3.01 22.34
N LEU A 75 -15.62 -2.25 21.26
CA LEU A 75 -16.13 -0.87 21.18
C LEU A 75 -17.66 -0.84 21.33
N THR A 76 -18.36 -1.77 20.69
CA THR A 76 -19.82 -1.91 20.82
C THR A 76 -20.22 -2.23 22.25
N PHE A 77 -19.50 -3.14 22.92
CA PHE A 77 -19.74 -3.47 24.32
C PHE A 77 -19.50 -2.26 25.25
N CYS A 78 -18.41 -1.51 25.06
CA CYS A 78 -18.13 -0.29 25.82
C CYS A 78 -19.21 0.78 25.59
N ALA A 79 -19.70 0.93 24.36
CA ALA A 79 -20.78 1.86 24.04
C ALA A 79 -22.11 1.43 24.68
N LEU A 80 -22.42 0.14 24.69
CA LEU A 80 -23.62 -0.40 25.35
C LEU A 80 -23.55 -0.26 26.87
N ALA A 81 -22.39 -0.53 27.47
CA ALA A 81 -22.16 -0.39 28.91
C ALA A 81 -22.28 1.07 29.35
N SER A 82 -21.68 2.01 28.62
CA SER A 82 -21.78 3.45 28.91
C SER A 82 -23.20 3.98 28.73
N THR A 83 -23.92 3.54 27.69
CA THR A 83 -25.32 3.92 27.49
C THR A 83 -26.21 3.40 28.63
N ARG A 84 -25.98 2.15 29.08
CA ARG A 84 -26.71 1.58 30.22
C ARG A 84 -26.43 2.34 31.52
N LEU A 85 -25.17 2.70 31.75
CA LEU A 85 -24.75 3.49 32.92
C LEU A 85 -25.46 4.84 32.96
N VAL A 86 -25.46 5.59 31.86
CA VAL A 86 -26.15 6.89 31.74
C VAL A 86 -27.64 6.76 32.04
N LEU A 87 -28.28 5.69 31.56
CA LEU A 87 -29.72 5.48 31.80
C LEU A 87 -30.06 5.13 33.25
N GLU A 88 -29.19 4.39 33.95
CA GLU A 88 -29.36 4.13 35.38
C GLU A 88 -29.13 5.40 36.21
N ILE A 89 -28.14 6.22 35.86
CA ILE A 89 -27.92 7.53 36.51
C ILE A 89 -29.16 8.40 36.32
N ARG A 90 -29.72 8.48 35.11
CA ARG A 90 -30.94 9.26 34.83
C ARG A 90 -32.18 8.79 35.58
N ARG A 91 -32.28 7.50 35.92
CA ARG A 91 -33.38 6.96 36.74
C ARG A 91 -33.26 7.37 38.20
N VAL A 92 -32.04 7.45 38.72
CA VAL A 92 -31.76 7.65 40.14
C VAL A 92 -31.57 9.14 40.47
N CYS A 93 -31.01 9.91 39.55
CA CYS A 93 -30.56 11.27 39.75
C CYS A 93 -31.48 12.25 38.93
N SER A 94 -31.92 13.35 39.57
CA SER A 94 -32.96 14.33 39.12
C SER A 94 -32.81 14.85 37.67
N PRO A 95 -33.91 15.21 36.97
CA PRO A 95 -33.93 15.63 35.55
C PRO A 95 -33.03 16.81 35.17
N SER A 96 -32.50 17.59 36.12
CA SER A 96 -31.51 18.64 35.84
C SER A 96 -30.10 18.10 35.52
N GLY A 97 -29.82 16.82 35.77
CA GLY A 97 -28.52 16.17 35.50
C GLY A 97 -28.27 15.76 34.04
N VAL A 98 -29.30 15.77 33.19
CA VAL A 98 -29.24 15.23 31.82
C VAL A 98 -28.19 15.94 30.94
N ALA A 99 -27.95 17.24 31.17
CA ALA A 99 -26.94 17.98 30.41
C ALA A 99 -25.51 17.50 30.72
N MET A 100 -25.21 17.22 31.98
CA MET A 100 -23.89 16.71 32.39
C MET A 100 -23.65 15.28 31.90
N GLU A 101 -24.70 14.47 31.79
CA GLU A 101 -24.63 13.12 31.23
C GLU A 101 -24.27 13.13 29.74
N ILE A 102 -24.92 13.99 28.96
CA ILE A 102 -24.63 14.14 27.52
C ILE A 102 -23.19 14.63 27.32
N VAL A 103 -22.77 15.64 28.08
CA VAL A 103 -21.40 16.17 28.02
C VAL A 103 -20.38 15.10 28.41
N GLY A 104 -20.63 14.32 29.47
CA GLY A 104 -19.75 13.22 29.89
C GLY A 104 -19.62 12.12 28.84
N PHE A 105 -20.73 11.71 28.22
CA PHE A 105 -20.72 10.70 27.16
C PHE A 105 -19.93 11.17 25.93
N PHE A 106 -20.18 12.41 25.47
CA PHE A 106 -19.43 12.99 24.36
C PHE A 106 -17.96 13.17 24.68
N ALA A 107 -17.60 13.55 25.91
CA ALA A 107 -16.20 13.69 26.32
C ALA A 107 -15.46 12.36 26.29
N VAL A 108 -16.05 11.26 26.77
CA VAL A 108 -15.44 9.92 26.69
C VAL A 108 -15.26 9.48 25.24
N TRP A 109 -16.28 9.69 24.40
CA TRP A 109 -16.19 9.35 22.99
C TRP A 109 -15.13 10.17 22.26
N ALA A 110 -15.11 11.49 22.47
CA ALA A 110 -14.11 12.38 21.89
C ALA A 110 -12.69 11.96 22.32
N MET A 111 -12.48 11.66 23.60
CA MET A 111 -11.19 11.17 24.10
C MET A 111 -10.80 9.83 23.49
N THR A 112 -11.75 8.92 23.33
CA THR A 112 -11.51 7.59 22.72
C THR A 112 -11.11 7.72 21.26
N VAL A 113 -11.83 8.55 20.48
CA VAL A 113 -11.50 8.84 19.07
C VAL A 113 -10.15 9.55 18.96
N LEU A 114 -9.88 10.55 19.79
CA LEU A 114 -8.62 11.29 19.77
C LEU A 114 -7.43 10.37 20.10
N THR A 115 -7.59 9.49 21.09
CA THR A 115 -6.56 8.48 21.45
C THR A 115 -6.34 7.51 20.31
N LEU A 116 -7.41 7.06 19.64
CA LEU A 116 -7.31 6.22 18.46
C LEU A 116 -6.54 6.94 17.35
N VAL A 117 -6.91 8.18 17.00
CA VAL A 117 -6.21 8.99 15.98
C VAL A 117 -4.72 9.14 16.30
N VAL A 118 -4.35 9.41 17.56
CA VAL A 118 -2.94 9.53 17.97
C VAL A 118 -2.18 8.21 17.83
N LEU A 119 -2.80 7.08 18.22
CA LEU A 119 -2.20 5.76 18.08
C LEU A 119 -2.05 5.36 16.60
N LEU A 120 -3.03 5.69 15.76
CA LEU A 120 -3.01 5.37 14.33
C LEU A 120 -2.03 6.27 13.55
N ARG A 121 -1.86 7.53 13.94
CA ARG A 121 -0.89 8.46 13.33
C ARG A 121 0.57 8.06 13.56
N ARG A 122 0.84 7.22 14.58
CA ARG A 122 2.16 6.61 14.80
C ARG A 122 2.45 5.43 13.86
N MET A 123 1.43 4.91 13.17
CA MET A 123 1.62 3.88 12.15
C MET A 123 1.95 4.56 10.82
N GLN A 124 3.07 4.18 10.23
CA GLN A 124 3.74 4.88 9.12
C GLN A 124 2.96 4.83 7.78
N ASP A 125 1.89 4.01 7.71
CA ASP A 125 1.03 3.79 6.54
C ASP A 125 -0.32 4.54 6.66
N GLY A 126 -0.28 5.80 7.14
CA GLY A 126 -1.47 6.57 7.53
C GLY A 126 -2.46 6.95 6.41
N PHE A 127 -2.15 6.68 5.14
CA PHE A 127 -2.97 7.12 4.01
C PHE A 127 -4.25 6.28 3.84
N TRP A 128 -4.14 4.94 3.99
CA TRP A 128 -5.28 4.02 3.80
C TRP A 128 -6.28 4.08 4.96
N MET A 129 -5.80 4.37 6.16
CA MET A 129 -6.65 4.48 7.34
C MET A 129 -7.47 5.77 7.41
N GLY A 130 -7.02 6.85 6.74
CA GLY A 130 -7.77 8.09 6.66
C GLY A 130 -9.12 7.90 5.97
N VAL A 131 -9.16 7.08 4.91
CA VAL A 131 -10.38 6.78 4.14
C VAL A 131 -11.33 5.90 4.96
N GLU A 132 -10.84 4.89 5.67
CA GLU A 132 -11.67 4.06 6.55
C GLU A 132 -12.30 4.89 7.70
N LEU A 133 -11.55 5.82 8.30
CA LEU A 133 -12.04 6.73 9.33
C LEU A 133 -13.09 7.71 8.78
N GLN A 134 -12.91 8.23 7.57
CA GLN A 134 -13.89 9.09 6.91
C GLN A 134 -15.17 8.34 6.58
N LEU A 135 -15.08 7.09 6.10
CA LEU A 135 -16.24 6.27 5.78
C LEU A 135 -17.00 5.86 7.05
N LEU A 136 -16.28 5.52 8.13
CA LEU A 136 -16.87 5.26 9.45
C LEU A 136 -17.65 6.47 9.97
N PHE A 137 -17.04 7.66 9.88
CA PHE A 137 -17.68 8.89 10.31
C PHE A 137 -18.95 9.16 9.52
N LEU A 138 -18.91 8.98 8.19
CA LEU A 138 -20.08 9.11 7.33
C LEU A 138 -21.20 8.14 7.72
N VAL A 139 -20.87 6.86 7.96
CA VAL A 139 -21.84 5.83 8.35
C VAL A 139 -22.45 6.13 9.72
N LEU A 140 -21.65 6.56 10.70
CA LEU A 140 -22.12 6.98 12.01
C LEU A 140 -23.03 8.21 11.91
N CYS A 141 -22.68 9.19 11.07
CA CYS A 141 -23.54 10.34 10.79
C CYS A 141 -24.85 9.92 10.11
N CYS A 142 -24.81 9.07 9.10
CA CYS A 142 -26.02 8.58 8.42
C CYS A 142 -26.93 7.80 9.37
N VAL A 143 -26.40 6.85 10.13
CA VAL A 143 -27.18 6.04 11.09
C VAL A 143 -27.70 6.91 12.24
N GLY A 144 -26.88 7.82 12.76
CA GLY A 144 -27.27 8.72 13.84
C GLY A 144 -28.33 9.74 13.42
N VAL A 145 -28.18 10.37 12.25
CA VAL A 145 -29.10 11.40 11.74
C VAL A 145 -30.38 10.77 11.19
N LEU A 146 -30.29 9.78 10.29
CA LEU A 146 -31.48 9.13 9.71
C LEU A 146 -32.25 8.35 10.76
N GLY A 147 -31.54 7.64 11.64
CA GLY A 147 -32.16 6.99 12.77
C GLY A 147 -32.80 8.00 13.71
N GLY A 148 -32.09 9.08 14.07
CA GLY A 148 -32.62 10.12 14.95
C GLY A 148 -33.88 10.77 14.41
N VAL A 149 -33.92 11.10 13.11
CA VAL A 149 -35.09 11.69 12.44
C VAL A 149 -36.24 10.69 12.38
N TYR A 150 -35.99 9.45 11.96
CA TYR A 150 -37.02 8.42 11.81
C TYR A 150 -37.68 8.03 13.14
N PHE A 151 -36.89 7.89 14.20
CA PHE A 151 -37.41 7.48 15.51
C PHE A 151 -38.04 8.62 16.30
N ARG A 152 -37.57 9.87 16.13
CA ARG A 152 -38.18 11.06 16.74
C ARG A 152 -39.57 11.36 16.18
N GLN A 153 -39.85 10.92 14.96
CA GLN A 153 -41.15 11.16 14.32
C GLN A 153 -42.24 10.15 14.74
N LYS A 154 -41.86 9.03 15.36
CA LYS A 154 -42.80 7.92 15.62
C LYS A 154 -43.14 7.67 17.08
N ASP A 155 -42.44 8.24 18.08
CA ASP A 155 -42.61 7.93 19.53
C ASP A 155 -42.60 6.42 19.90
N VAL A 156 -42.38 5.52 18.94
CA VAL A 156 -42.59 4.07 19.08
C VAL A 156 -41.38 3.37 19.72
N LEU A 157 -40.19 3.97 19.69
CA LEU A 157 -39.02 3.44 20.37
C LEU A 157 -38.58 4.39 21.48
N GLY A 158 -38.67 3.92 22.72
CA GLY A 158 -38.00 4.57 23.83
C GLY A 158 -36.50 4.75 23.53
N PRO A 159 -35.87 5.83 24.04
CA PRO A 159 -34.52 6.26 23.67
C PRO A 159 -33.46 5.15 23.79
N TYR A 160 -33.67 4.18 24.68
CA TYR A 160 -32.85 2.98 24.82
C TYR A 160 -32.78 2.12 23.55
N ARG A 161 -33.93 1.83 22.93
CA ARG A 161 -33.98 0.96 21.75
C ARG A 161 -33.37 1.63 20.53
N PHE A 162 -33.43 2.96 20.47
CA PHE A 162 -32.79 3.75 19.41
C PHE A 162 -31.26 3.62 19.43
N HIS A 163 -30.64 3.81 20.60
CA HIS A 163 -29.17 3.72 20.73
C HIS A 163 -28.68 2.30 20.47
N LEU A 164 -29.44 1.29 20.93
CA LEU A 164 -29.16 -0.11 20.65
C LEU A 164 -29.19 -0.38 19.13
N TYR A 165 -30.20 0.14 18.42
CA TYR A 165 -30.32 -0.01 16.97
C TYR A 165 -29.22 0.71 16.20
N ALA A 166 -28.86 1.94 16.61
CA ALA A 166 -27.81 2.72 15.98
C ALA A 166 -26.44 2.03 16.13
N LEU A 167 -26.15 1.48 17.31
CA LEU A 167 -24.94 0.70 17.55
C LEU A 167 -24.93 -0.62 16.78
N LEU A 168 -26.06 -1.33 16.71
CA LEU A 168 -26.15 -2.59 15.99
C LEU A 168 -25.97 -2.38 14.47
N LEU A 169 -26.67 -1.40 13.90
CA LEU A 169 -26.56 -1.06 12.48
C LEU A 169 -25.18 -0.47 12.13
N GLY A 170 -24.65 0.42 12.97
CA GLY A 170 -23.31 0.97 12.79
C GLY A 170 -22.22 -0.09 12.88
N GLY A 171 -22.33 -1.01 13.84
CA GLY A 171 -21.39 -2.13 13.99
C GLY A 171 -21.46 -3.12 12.83
N ILE A 172 -22.66 -3.46 12.34
CA ILE A 172 -22.84 -4.32 11.16
C ILE A 172 -22.29 -3.65 9.90
N ALA A 173 -22.61 -2.36 9.67
CA ALA A 173 -22.09 -1.61 8.54
C ALA A 173 -20.57 -1.52 8.55
N TRP A 174 -19.96 -1.30 9.73
CA TRP A 174 -18.51 -1.35 9.91
C TRP A 174 -17.93 -2.70 9.53
N CYS A 175 -18.50 -3.80 10.05
CA CYS A 175 -18.02 -5.14 9.71
C CYS A 175 -18.07 -5.42 8.20
N VAL A 176 -19.12 -4.96 7.52
CA VAL A 176 -19.25 -5.08 6.05
C VAL A 176 -18.17 -4.27 5.35
N ILE A 177 -18.00 -2.98 5.72
CA ILE A 177 -16.99 -2.09 5.13
C ILE A 177 -15.58 -2.65 5.32
N SER A 178 -15.19 -2.98 6.55
CA SER A 178 -13.85 -3.50 6.85
C SER A 178 -13.56 -4.85 6.17
N SER A 179 -14.61 -5.65 5.90
CA SER A 179 -14.45 -6.94 5.21
C SER A 179 -14.36 -6.80 3.69
N TRP A 180 -15.03 -5.77 3.12
CA TRP A 180 -15.19 -5.59 1.68
C TRP A 180 -14.22 -4.58 1.08
N TYR A 181 -13.82 -3.55 1.83
CA TYR A 181 -12.90 -2.51 1.39
C TYR A 181 -11.54 -3.06 0.90
N PRO A 182 -10.90 -4.03 1.58
CA PRO A 182 -9.68 -4.66 1.06
C PRO A 182 -9.90 -5.41 -0.27
N VAL A 183 -11.12 -5.89 -0.55
CA VAL A 183 -11.46 -6.57 -1.82
C VAL A 183 -11.58 -5.57 -2.94
N LEU A 184 -12.28 -4.48 -2.70
CA LEU A 184 -12.42 -3.37 -3.65
C LEU A 184 -11.04 -2.84 -4.06
N LEU A 185 -10.15 -2.69 -3.09
CA LEU A 185 -8.76 -2.31 -3.32
C LEU A 185 -7.96 -3.34 -4.11
N SER A 186 -8.13 -4.63 -3.83
CA SER A 186 -7.48 -5.69 -4.64
C SER A 186 -7.96 -5.69 -6.09
N LEU A 187 -9.22 -5.36 -6.35
CA LEU A 187 -9.78 -5.27 -7.70
C LEU A 187 -9.25 -4.06 -8.47
N GLU A 188 -9.02 -2.92 -7.79
CA GLU A 188 -8.37 -1.75 -8.40
C GLU A 188 -6.87 -1.95 -8.62
N THR A 189 -6.18 -2.66 -7.71
CA THR A 189 -4.73 -2.89 -7.80
C THR A 189 -4.33 -4.06 -8.70
N GLU A 190 -5.26 -4.93 -9.10
CA GLU A 190 -5.05 -5.91 -10.20
C GLU A 190 -4.95 -5.24 -11.59
N GLN A 191 -5.04 -3.91 -11.66
CA GLN A 191 -4.79 -3.15 -12.88
C GLN A 191 -3.31 -2.70 -13.04
N PRO A 192 -2.32 -3.61 -13.24
CA PRO A 192 -1.09 -3.25 -13.93
C PRO A 192 -0.67 -4.29 -14.99
N GLN A 193 -1.61 -4.94 -15.70
CA GLN A 193 -1.21 -5.72 -16.89
C GLN A 193 -0.74 -4.82 -18.06
N ASN A 194 -1.18 -3.56 -18.09
CA ASN A 194 -0.83 -2.63 -19.18
C ASN A 194 0.60 -2.06 -19.08
N MET A 195 1.26 -2.14 -17.91
CA MET A 195 2.64 -1.65 -17.76
C MET A 195 3.64 -2.66 -18.35
N SER A 196 3.35 -3.96 -18.24
CA SER A 196 4.20 -5.04 -18.76
C SER A 196 4.33 -5.04 -20.29
N MET A 197 3.23 -4.79 -21.01
CA MET A 197 3.24 -4.77 -22.48
C MET A 197 4.02 -3.55 -23.03
N ARG A 198 3.93 -2.39 -22.37
CA ARG A 198 4.75 -1.22 -22.73
C ARG A 198 6.23 -1.43 -22.43
N GLN A 199 6.57 -2.10 -21.33
CA GLN A 199 7.96 -2.42 -20.99
C GLN A 199 8.59 -3.39 -22.00
N LEU A 200 7.81 -4.36 -22.50
CA LEU A 200 8.26 -5.29 -23.55
C LEU A 200 8.53 -4.58 -24.88
N GLU A 201 7.63 -3.69 -25.29
CA GLU A 201 7.77 -2.90 -26.52
C GLU A 201 8.98 -1.95 -26.42
N LEU A 202 9.24 -1.38 -25.23
CA LEU A 202 10.41 -0.54 -24.99
C LEU A 202 11.74 -1.30 -24.97
N ALA A 203 11.78 -2.51 -24.39
CA ALA A 203 12.98 -3.34 -24.34
C ALA A 203 13.45 -3.78 -25.73
N SER A 204 12.52 -3.91 -26.69
CA SER A 204 12.84 -4.20 -28.11
C SER A 204 13.46 -3.00 -28.84
N LEU A 205 13.16 -1.76 -28.42
CA LEU A 205 13.65 -0.54 -29.06
C LEU A 205 15.03 -0.11 -28.57
N THR A 206 15.42 -0.49 -27.35
CA THR A 206 16.77 -0.24 -26.84
C THR A 206 17.87 -0.99 -27.58
N ASP A 207 17.52 -2.03 -28.36
CA ASP A 207 18.50 -2.88 -29.05
C ASP A 207 19.13 -2.22 -30.29
N HIS A 208 18.42 -1.32 -30.96
CA HIS A 208 18.91 -0.70 -32.20
C HIS A 208 20.04 0.32 -32.02
N THR A 209 20.40 0.70 -30.79
CA THR A 209 21.46 1.72 -30.58
C THR A 209 22.64 1.27 -29.71
N VAL A 210 22.57 0.10 -29.06
CA VAL A 210 23.60 -0.32 -28.09
C VAL A 210 24.49 -1.46 -28.59
N PHE A 211 24.10 -2.22 -29.62
CA PHE A 211 24.85 -3.40 -30.10
C PHE A 211 25.36 -3.35 -31.55
N HIS A 212 25.47 -2.18 -32.18
CA HIS A 212 25.95 -2.04 -33.57
C HIS A 212 27.46 -2.28 -33.79
N HIS A 213 28.12 -3.18 -33.04
CA HIS A 213 29.50 -3.56 -33.36
C HIS A 213 29.82 -5.04 -33.50
N THR A 214 28.84 -5.92 -33.61
CA THR A 214 29.07 -7.19 -34.30
C THR A 214 27.75 -7.82 -34.70
N GLN A 215 27.71 -8.30 -35.95
CA GLN A 215 26.73 -9.22 -36.52
C GLN A 215 25.63 -8.63 -37.42
N THR A 216 25.44 -9.40 -38.48
CA THR A 216 24.93 -9.10 -39.81
C THR A 216 23.42 -8.95 -39.89
N ARG A 217 23.02 -8.02 -40.75
CA ARG A 217 21.66 -7.66 -41.19
C ARG A 217 20.88 -8.91 -41.67
N GLY A 218 19.94 -9.39 -40.86
CA GLY A 218 18.94 -10.40 -41.22
C GLY A 218 17.56 -9.91 -40.79
N HIS A 219 16.57 -10.05 -41.66
CA HIS A 219 15.20 -9.53 -41.52
C HIS A 219 14.52 -9.95 -40.20
N ALA A 220 14.09 -8.96 -39.42
CA ALA A 220 13.29 -9.15 -38.21
C ALA A 220 11.84 -9.49 -38.57
N SER A 221 11.53 -10.78 -38.70
CA SER A 221 10.18 -11.29 -38.44
C SER A 221 10.00 -11.37 -36.92
N HIS A 222 8.81 -10.99 -36.43
CA HIS A 222 8.32 -11.22 -35.06
C HIS A 222 8.25 -12.74 -34.75
N GLN A 223 9.39 -13.40 -34.71
CA GLN A 223 9.52 -14.72 -34.12
C GLN A 223 9.54 -14.45 -32.61
N THR A 224 8.49 -14.88 -31.92
CA THR A 224 8.44 -14.88 -30.46
C THR A 224 9.63 -15.69 -29.96
N ASP A 225 10.71 -14.99 -29.59
CA ASP A 225 11.97 -15.60 -29.20
C ASP A 225 11.74 -16.57 -28.04
N ARG A 226 11.86 -17.86 -28.35
CA ARG A 226 11.68 -18.93 -27.39
C ARG A 226 12.79 -18.87 -26.36
N LEU A 227 12.42 -18.88 -25.09
CA LEU A 227 13.42 -19.03 -24.02
C LEU A 227 13.96 -20.46 -24.05
N SER A 228 15.28 -20.57 -24.04
CA SER A 228 16.03 -21.82 -24.00
C SER A 228 16.91 -21.86 -22.75
N MET A 229 17.44 -23.03 -22.39
CA MET A 229 18.39 -23.17 -21.28
C MET A 229 19.72 -22.43 -21.53
N SER A 230 20.02 -22.11 -22.79
CA SER A 230 21.18 -21.31 -23.22
C SER A 230 20.87 -19.82 -23.39
N SER A 231 19.64 -19.37 -23.12
CA SER A 231 19.28 -17.96 -23.24
C SER A 231 20.10 -17.11 -22.27
N ARG A 232 20.66 -16.00 -22.76
CA ARG A 232 21.35 -15.01 -21.91
C ARG A 232 20.34 -14.24 -21.07
N LEU A 233 20.81 -13.61 -19.99
CA LEU A 233 19.94 -12.83 -19.11
C LEU A 233 19.14 -11.76 -19.86
N VAL A 234 19.75 -11.08 -20.83
CA VAL A 234 19.07 -10.06 -21.65
C VAL A 234 17.83 -10.61 -22.35
N HIS A 235 17.93 -11.79 -22.99
CA HIS A 235 16.80 -12.42 -23.65
C HIS A 235 15.70 -12.81 -22.66
N VAL A 236 16.08 -13.27 -21.45
CA VAL A 236 15.13 -13.57 -20.38
C VAL A 236 14.39 -12.32 -19.93
N LEU A 237 15.09 -11.19 -19.78
CA LEU A 237 14.50 -9.90 -19.39
C LEU A 237 13.63 -9.27 -20.49
N GLN A 238 13.94 -9.53 -21.76
CA GLN A 238 13.13 -9.08 -22.90
C GLN A 238 11.86 -9.93 -23.11
N HIS A 239 11.81 -11.14 -22.59
CA HIS A 239 10.65 -12.03 -22.71
C HIS A 239 9.74 -11.88 -21.48
N GLN A 240 8.45 -11.59 -21.67
CA GLN A 240 7.53 -11.25 -20.57
C GLN A 240 7.48 -12.32 -19.48
N ALA A 241 7.31 -13.59 -19.87
CA ALA A 241 7.30 -14.69 -18.91
C ALA A 241 8.67 -14.91 -18.23
N GLY A 242 9.76 -14.60 -18.92
CA GLY A 242 11.11 -14.72 -18.38
C GLY A 242 11.38 -13.65 -17.33
N PHE A 243 11.01 -12.40 -17.64
CA PHE A 243 11.09 -11.26 -16.74
C PHE A 243 10.31 -11.51 -15.45
N GLU A 244 9.03 -11.87 -15.53
CA GLU A 244 8.20 -12.11 -14.33
C GLU A 244 8.73 -13.27 -13.48
N ALA A 245 9.17 -14.35 -14.13
CA ALA A 245 9.75 -15.49 -13.41
C ALA A 245 11.06 -15.13 -12.72
N PHE A 246 11.93 -14.36 -13.39
CA PHE A 246 13.20 -13.92 -12.83
C PHE A 246 13.00 -12.90 -11.71
N LYS A 247 12.05 -11.98 -11.88
CA LYS A 247 11.63 -11.03 -10.83
C LYS A 247 11.13 -11.76 -9.59
N LEU A 248 10.23 -12.73 -9.74
CA LEU A 248 9.75 -13.55 -8.63
C LEU A 248 10.89 -14.35 -7.98
N PHE A 249 11.83 -14.86 -8.77
CA PHE A 249 13.01 -15.56 -8.25
C PHE A 249 13.88 -14.64 -7.38
N LEU A 250 14.26 -13.46 -7.90
CA LEU A 250 15.02 -12.45 -7.15
C LEU A 250 14.28 -11.96 -5.90
N GLN A 251 12.95 -11.95 -5.93
CA GLN A 251 12.12 -11.61 -4.78
C GLN A 251 12.24 -12.63 -3.63
N HIS A 252 12.48 -13.91 -3.94
CA HIS A 252 12.76 -14.93 -2.94
C HIS A 252 14.21 -14.88 -2.43
N GLU A 253 15.12 -14.32 -3.23
CA GLU A 253 16.53 -14.10 -2.86
C GLU A 253 16.78 -12.69 -2.30
N PHE A 254 15.73 -11.92 -1.98
CA PHE A 254 15.82 -10.55 -1.45
C PHE A 254 16.74 -9.63 -2.29
N SER A 255 16.67 -9.75 -3.62
CA SER A 255 17.48 -8.98 -4.58
C SER A 255 16.66 -8.44 -5.77
N VAL A 256 15.36 -8.21 -5.54
CA VAL A 256 14.40 -7.78 -6.57
C VAL A 256 14.64 -6.35 -7.04
N GLU A 257 15.23 -5.50 -6.19
CA GLU A 257 15.55 -4.11 -6.50
C GLU A 257 16.46 -3.97 -7.72
N SER A 258 17.35 -4.95 -7.94
CA SER A 258 18.23 -4.98 -9.11
C SER A 258 17.45 -5.06 -10.43
N VAL A 259 16.49 -5.98 -10.56
CA VAL A 259 15.71 -6.10 -11.80
C VAL A 259 14.71 -4.95 -11.98
N LEU A 260 14.16 -4.43 -10.87
CA LEU A 260 13.26 -3.27 -10.90
C LEU A 260 14.00 -2.01 -11.35
N CYS A 261 15.20 -1.77 -10.81
CA CYS A 261 16.05 -0.66 -11.24
C CYS A 261 16.40 -0.78 -12.73
N TRP A 262 16.82 -1.96 -13.18
CA TRP A 262 17.13 -2.20 -14.59
C TRP A 262 15.95 -1.87 -15.52
N ALA A 263 14.74 -2.31 -15.16
CA ALA A 263 13.53 -2.06 -15.94
C ALA A 263 13.13 -0.57 -15.95
N GLN A 264 13.15 0.09 -14.79
CA GLN A 264 12.85 1.52 -14.70
C GLN A 264 13.85 2.35 -15.52
N VAL A 265 15.13 2.01 -15.47
CA VAL A 265 16.17 2.70 -16.25
C VAL A 265 15.93 2.51 -17.76
N ALA A 266 15.57 1.31 -18.21
CA ALA A 266 15.22 1.06 -19.61
C ALA A 266 14.05 1.95 -20.05
N GLU A 267 13.04 2.07 -19.18
CA GLU A 267 11.85 2.88 -19.42
C GLU A 267 12.17 4.38 -19.56
N VAL A 268 12.98 4.91 -18.65
CA VAL A 268 13.38 6.32 -18.67
C VAL A 268 14.20 6.66 -19.91
N ILE A 269 15.15 5.79 -20.29
CA ILE A 269 15.98 5.99 -21.50
C ILE A 269 15.11 6.00 -22.76
N ALA A 270 14.19 5.05 -22.90
CA ALA A 270 13.35 4.95 -24.08
C ALA A 270 12.28 6.06 -24.16
N THR A 271 11.75 6.49 -23.01
CA THR A 271 10.80 7.62 -22.96
C THR A 271 11.48 8.93 -23.39
N HIS A 272 12.71 9.17 -22.95
CA HIS A 272 13.49 10.33 -23.38
C HIS A 272 13.69 10.36 -24.90
N ALA A 273 14.05 9.21 -25.48
CA ALA A 273 14.25 9.09 -26.93
C ALA A 273 12.99 9.40 -27.76
N ARG A 274 11.79 9.22 -27.18
CA ARG A 274 10.51 9.43 -27.86
C ARG A 274 9.97 10.85 -27.71
N LEU A 275 10.03 11.43 -26.51
CA LEU A 275 9.24 12.62 -26.18
C LEU A 275 10.01 13.95 -26.26
N ASN A 276 11.35 13.94 -26.27
CA ASN A 276 12.18 15.17 -26.20
C ASN A 276 11.78 16.15 -25.07
N ARG A 277 11.10 15.67 -24.03
CA ARG A 277 10.65 16.48 -22.88
C ARG A 277 11.72 16.44 -21.78
N VAL A 278 12.62 17.42 -21.80
CA VAL A 278 13.77 17.51 -20.89
C VAL A 278 13.34 17.50 -19.42
N LYS A 279 12.29 18.27 -19.06
CA LYS A 279 11.81 18.36 -17.68
C LYS A 279 11.31 17.01 -17.15
N GLU A 280 10.46 16.33 -17.91
CA GLU A 280 9.93 15.01 -17.53
C GLU A 280 11.06 13.98 -17.40
N PHE A 281 12.05 14.01 -18.30
CA PHE A 281 13.24 13.17 -18.19
C PHE A 281 14.05 13.47 -16.92
N ASN A 282 14.22 14.75 -16.57
CA ASN A 282 14.94 15.15 -15.37
C ASN A 282 14.23 14.69 -14.09
N ASP A 283 12.89 14.83 -14.04
CA ASP A 283 12.06 14.37 -12.93
C ASP A 283 12.16 12.83 -12.77
N GLU A 284 12.08 12.09 -13.87
CA GLU A 284 12.22 10.63 -13.84
C GLU A 284 13.65 10.18 -13.51
N TYR A 285 14.69 10.86 -14.00
CA TYR A 285 16.07 10.63 -13.61
C TYR A 285 16.26 10.82 -12.09
N ALA A 286 15.76 11.94 -11.54
CA ALA A 286 15.82 12.21 -10.11
C ALA A 286 15.07 11.15 -9.30
N ARG A 287 13.92 10.67 -9.79
CA ARG A 287 13.16 9.57 -9.16
C ARG A 287 13.96 8.28 -9.14
N VAL A 288 14.57 7.87 -10.25
CA VAL A 288 15.43 6.67 -10.30
C VAL A 288 16.56 6.76 -9.28
N VAL A 289 17.23 7.92 -9.22
CA VAL A 289 18.32 8.13 -8.26
C VAL A 289 17.82 8.09 -6.82
N ALA A 290 16.70 8.74 -6.51
CA ALA A 290 16.13 8.74 -5.16
C ALA A 290 15.71 7.33 -4.70
N VAL A 291 15.09 6.55 -5.58
CA VAL A 291 14.53 5.23 -5.22
C VAL A 291 15.59 4.13 -5.22
N PHE A 292 16.54 4.12 -6.16
CA PHE A 292 17.45 2.99 -6.31
C PHE A 292 18.91 3.30 -5.94
N VAL A 293 19.29 4.57 -5.87
CA VAL A 293 20.70 4.97 -5.73
C VAL A 293 20.96 5.75 -4.43
N ALA A 294 19.97 6.44 -3.88
CA ALA A 294 20.16 7.25 -2.67
C ALA A 294 20.55 6.36 -1.47
N PRO A 295 21.52 6.82 -0.65
CA PRO A 295 21.95 6.07 0.53
C PRO A 295 20.80 5.89 1.52
N GLY A 296 20.56 4.65 1.95
CA GLY A 296 19.49 4.32 2.88
C GLY A 296 18.12 4.18 2.23
N SER A 297 18.05 4.23 0.89
CA SER A 297 16.83 3.83 0.20
C SER A 297 16.53 2.35 0.46
N PRO A 298 15.26 1.96 0.72
CA PRO A 298 14.89 0.56 0.90
C PRO A 298 15.20 -0.32 -0.33
N ASN A 299 15.28 0.29 -1.53
CA ASN A 299 15.59 -0.39 -2.80
C ASN A 299 16.98 0.00 -3.32
N GLU A 300 17.91 0.35 -2.43
CA GLU A 300 19.29 0.72 -2.81
C GLU A 300 19.99 -0.46 -3.53
N VAL A 301 20.37 -0.25 -4.79
CA VAL A 301 21.10 -1.27 -5.57
C VAL A 301 22.58 -1.29 -5.22
N ASN A 302 23.17 -2.49 -5.20
CA ASN A 302 24.60 -2.67 -4.95
C ASN A 302 25.44 -2.27 -6.18
N ILE A 303 25.94 -1.03 -6.20
CA ILE A 303 26.75 -0.48 -7.29
C ILE A 303 28.04 0.18 -6.77
N PRO A 304 29.09 0.33 -7.62
CA PRO A 304 30.33 0.99 -7.22
C PRO A 304 30.12 2.44 -6.74
N SER A 305 30.78 2.81 -5.65
CA SER A 305 30.66 4.13 -5.01
C SER A 305 30.94 5.30 -5.96
N GLY A 306 31.89 5.15 -6.89
CA GLY A 306 32.19 6.16 -7.91
C GLY A 306 31.04 6.42 -8.89
N LEU A 307 30.26 5.39 -9.24
CA LEU A 307 29.07 5.55 -10.08
C LEU A 307 27.93 6.18 -9.29
N LYS A 308 27.71 5.71 -8.05
CA LYS A 308 26.73 6.25 -7.11
C LYS A 308 26.88 7.76 -6.91
N LYS A 309 28.11 8.22 -6.65
CA LYS A 309 28.43 9.64 -6.46
C LYS A 309 28.07 10.50 -7.68
N ARG A 310 28.45 10.08 -8.88
CA ARG A 310 28.16 10.81 -10.13
C ARG A 310 26.66 10.91 -10.43
N LEU A 311 25.93 9.83 -10.18
CA LEU A 311 24.48 9.80 -10.36
C LEU A 311 23.78 10.82 -9.45
N LEU A 312 24.18 10.87 -8.18
CA LEU A 312 23.67 11.81 -7.18
C LEU A 312 24.03 13.26 -7.50
N GLU A 313 25.28 13.53 -7.86
CA GLU A 313 25.75 14.89 -8.23
C GLU A 313 24.90 15.49 -9.37
N LEU A 314 24.63 14.71 -10.44
CA LEU A 314 23.78 15.18 -11.54
C LEU A 314 22.29 15.28 -11.19
N ALA A 315 21.82 14.55 -10.18
CA ALA A 315 20.44 14.68 -9.71
C ALA A 315 20.25 15.99 -8.90
N THR A 316 21.27 16.40 -8.15
CA THR A 316 21.23 17.63 -7.33
C THR A 316 21.54 18.91 -8.11
N ALA A 317 22.30 18.82 -9.21
CA ALA A 317 22.83 19.98 -9.92
C ALA A 317 21.76 20.87 -10.61
N GLU A 318 20.50 20.44 -10.68
CA GLU A 318 19.45 21.12 -11.45
C GLU A 318 18.42 21.90 -10.63
N CYS A 319 18.36 21.78 -9.29
CA CYS A 319 17.33 22.49 -8.52
C CYS A 319 17.55 24.01 -8.43
N ASP A 320 18.77 24.51 -8.64
CA ASP A 320 19.11 25.88 -8.22
C ASP A 320 19.18 26.94 -9.34
N LYS A 321 18.94 26.58 -10.62
CA LYS A 321 19.23 27.50 -11.75
C LYS A 321 18.12 27.76 -12.76
N TRP A 322 16.91 27.25 -12.56
CA TRP A 322 15.83 27.47 -13.52
C TRP A 322 15.08 28.77 -13.19
N GLY A 323 15.58 29.89 -13.73
CA GLY A 323 14.77 31.09 -13.86
C GLY A 323 13.61 30.86 -14.84
N PRO A 324 12.45 31.51 -14.66
CA PRO A 324 11.25 31.27 -15.47
C PRO A 324 11.40 31.63 -16.96
N ASP A 325 12.46 32.34 -17.38
CA ASP A 325 12.52 32.99 -18.70
C ASP A 325 13.72 32.58 -19.60
N ASP A 326 14.63 31.69 -19.16
CA ASP A 326 15.85 31.40 -19.93
C ASP A 326 15.68 30.26 -20.95
N VAL A 327 15.34 30.67 -22.17
CA VAL A 327 15.25 29.88 -23.40
C VAL A 327 16.64 29.59 -23.98
N GLU A 328 17.54 28.96 -23.22
CA GLU A 328 18.78 28.39 -23.78
C GLU A 328 18.66 26.88 -23.96
N ALA A 329 17.99 26.50 -25.05
CA ALA A 329 17.79 25.11 -25.45
C ALA A 329 19.11 24.30 -25.65
N GLY A 330 20.26 24.97 -25.81
CA GLY A 330 21.55 24.32 -26.08
C GLY A 330 22.21 23.67 -24.86
N ALA A 331 22.16 24.29 -23.68
CA ALA A 331 22.83 23.77 -22.48
C ALA A 331 22.13 22.51 -21.91
N ASN A 332 20.81 22.43 -22.08
CA ASN A 332 19.98 21.33 -21.60
C ASN A 332 20.18 20.00 -22.33
N VAL A 333 20.59 20.05 -23.60
CA VAL A 333 20.86 18.84 -24.39
C VAL A 333 22.12 18.14 -23.89
N GLY A 334 23.18 18.88 -23.58
CA GLY A 334 24.45 18.31 -23.11
C GLY A 334 24.33 17.61 -21.75
N LEU A 335 23.50 18.14 -20.85
CA LEU A 335 23.25 17.54 -19.55
C LEU A 335 22.41 16.26 -19.65
N SER A 336 21.38 16.27 -20.52
CA SER A 336 20.56 15.10 -20.80
C SER A 336 21.39 13.93 -21.34
N VAL A 337 22.31 14.20 -22.27
CA VAL A 337 23.22 13.17 -22.82
C VAL A 337 24.08 12.53 -21.73
N LYS A 338 24.67 13.33 -20.83
CA LYS A 338 25.48 12.81 -19.70
C LYS A 338 24.65 11.94 -18.76
N LYS A 339 23.41 12.34 -18.46
CA LYS A 339 22.48 11.55 -17.64
C LYS A 339 22.14 10.20 -18.28
N ILE A 340 21.85 10.18 -19.58
CA ILE A 340 21.59 8.94 -20.33
C ILE A 340 22.81 8.02 -20.29
N GLU A 341 24.02 8.56 -20.47
CA GLU A 341 25.26 7.77 -20.38
C GLU A 341 25.43 7.13 -19.00
N LEU A 342 25.18 7.88 -17.91
CA LEU A 342 25.24 7.34 -16.56
C LEU A 342 24.15 6.30 -16.29
N LEU A 343 22.92 6.52 -16.78
CA LEU A 343 21.83 5.55 -16.69
C LEU A 343 22.18 4.25 -17.42
N ARG A 344 22.75 4.32 -18.63
CA ARG A 344 23.25 3.13 -19.35
C ARG A 344 24.33 2.40 -18.57
N ARG A 345 25.27 3.14 -17.96
CA ARG A 345 26.31 2.54 -17.13
C ARG A 345 25.75 1.87 -15.88
N LEU A 346 24.74 2.47 -15.24
CA LEU A 346 23.98 1.89 -14.14
C LEU A 346 23.32 0.58 -14.56
N GLN A 347 22.57 0.61 -15.67
CA GLN A 347 21.89 -0.55 -16.23
C GLN A 347 22.84 -1.70 -16.53
N SER A 348 23.97 -1.43 -17.20
CA SER A 348 24.98 -2.45 -17.49
C SER A 348 25.64 -3.03 -16.24
N THR A 349 25.89 -2.20 -15.23
CA THR A 349 26.49 -2.66 -13.95
C THR A 349 25.54 -3.61 -13.24
N ILE A 350 24.25 -3.24 -13.14
CA ILE A 350 23.22 -4.08 -12.53
C ILE A 350 23.03 -5.38 -13.31
N LEU A 351 22.99 -5.31 -14.65
CA LEU A 351 22.87 -6.48 -15.51
C LEU A 351 24.02 -7.47 -15.26
N LEU A 352 25.27 -6.99 -15.22
CA LEU A 352 26.44 -7.83 -14.94
C LEU A 352 26.39 -8.47 -13.54
N THR A 353 25.95 -7.72 -12.52
CA THR A 353 25.78 -8.25 -11.17
C THR A 353 24.72 -9.35 -11.14
N MET A 354 23.57 -9.14 -11.81
CA MET A 354 22.52 -10.15 -11.92
C MET A 354 22.98 -11.36 -12.73
N GLU A 355 23.69 -11.16 -13.84
CA GLU A 355 24.14 -12.24 -14.75
C GLU A 355 25.19 -13.15 -14.10
N ARG A 356 26.07 -12.58 -13.27
CA ARG A 356 27.17 -13.29 -12.62
C ARG A 356 26.69 -14.28 -11.56
N ASP A 357 25.64 -13.93 -10.81
CA ASP A 357 25.27 -14.69 -9.61
C ASP A 357 23.80 -15.18 -9.62
N PRO A 358 22.78 -14.34 -9.39
CA PRO A 358 21.41 -14.83 -9.27
C PRO A 358 20.89 -15.44 -10.58
N PHE A 359 21.32 -14.96 -11.74
CA PHE A 359 20.93 -15.56 -13.01
C PHE A 359 21.44 -17.01 -13.17
N GLN A 360 22.68 -17.28 -12.74
CA GLN A 360 23.25 -18.63 -12.79
C GLN A 360 22.50 -19.63 -11.90
N ARG A 361 21.89 -19.14 -10.81
CA ARG A 361 20.99 -19.93 -9.96
C ARG A 361 19.59 -20.04 -10.57
N PHE A 362 19.07 -18.96 -11.15
CA PHE A 362 17.75 -18.91 -11.76
C PHE A 362 17.59 -19.92 -12.91
N ILE A 363 18.58 -20.04 -13.79
CA ILE A 363 18.52 -21.00 -14.90
C ILE A 363 18.46 -22.46 -14.43
N LYS A 364 18.92 -22.74 -13.20
CA LYS A 364 18.84 -24.06 -12.55
C LYS A 364 17.54 -24.25 -11.76
N SER A 365 16.73 -23.20 -11.61
CA SER A 365 15.48 -23.25 -10.85
C SER A 365 14.40 -24.04 -11.59
N ARG A 366 13.53 -24.71 -10.83
CA ARG A 366 12.39 -25.45 -11.39
C ARG A 366 11.43 -24.55 -12.19
N LYS A 367 11.25 -23.30 -11.75
CA LYS A 367 10.38 -22.32 -12.43
C LYS A 367 10.87 -22.02 -13.85
N PHE A 368 12.16 -21.77 -14.03
CA PHE A 368 12.72 -21.52 -15.37
C PHE A 368 12.62 -22.75 -16.29
N GLN A 369 12.94 -23.93 -15.75
CA GLN A 369 12.81 -25.20 -16.50
C GLN A 369 11.37 -25.46 -16.98
N GLN A 370 10.38 -25.15 -16.15
CA GLN A 370 8.96 -25.25 -16.53
C GLN A 370 8.61 -24.29 -17.67
N ILE A 371 9.11 -23.06 -17.65
CA ILE A 371 8.87 -22.07 -18.72
C ILE A 371 9.48 -22.51 -20.04
N VAL A 372 10.69 -23.08 -20.02
CA VAL A 372 11.33 -23.61 -21.23
C VAL A 372 10.56 -24.83 -21.77
N THR A 373 10.11 -25.73 -20.88
CA THR A 373 9.43 -26.98 -21.26
C THR A 373 7.99 -26.75 -21.76
N ASN A 374 7.25 -25.83 -21.14
CA ASN A 374 5.84 -25.59 -21.43
C ASN A 374 5.60 -24.69 -22.65
N GLN A 375 6.65 -24.23 -23.34
CA GLN A 375 6.46 -23.48 -24.58
C GLN A 375 5.91 -24.40 -25.69
N PRO A 376 4.89 -23.94 -26.45
CA PRO A 376 4.29 -24.75 -27.52
C PRO A 376 5.36 -25.22 -28.50
N PRO A 377 5.30 -26.47 -29.00
CA PRO A 377 6.27 -26.96 -29.98
C PRO A 377 6.31 -26.02 -31.19
N GLU A 378 7.50 -25.77 -31.71
CA GLU A 378 7.67 -24.89 -32.86
C GLU A 378 6.91 -25.55 -34.00
N THR A 379 5.81 -24.94 -34.43
CA THR A 379 5.20 -25.28 -35.69
C THR A 379 6.24 -24.92 -36.73
N LYS A 380 7.07 -25.90 -37.09
CA LYS A 380 7.87 -25.85 -38.30
C LYS A 380 6.85 -25.53 -39.37
N ASN A 381 6.86 -24.29 -39.84
CA ASN A 381 6.25 -23.96 -41.10
C ASN A 381 7.01 -24.84 -42.08
N LEU A 382 6.47 -26.04 -42.33
CA LEU A 382 6.80 -26.80 -43.51
C LEU A 382 6.50 -25.82 -44.62
N ASP A 383 7.56 -25.26 -45.19
CA ASP A 383 7.52 -24.66 -46.51
C ASP A 383 6.94 -25.75 -47.42
N VAL A 384 5.62 -25.76 -47.54
CA VAL A 384 4.93 -26.44 -48.60
C VAL A 384 5.38 -25.67 -49.83
N GLY A 385 6.49 -26.12 -50.40
CA GLY A 385 6.95 -25.70 -51.70
C GLY A 385 5.83 -25.97 -52.67
N VAL A 386 5.00 -24.96 -52.91
CA VAL A 386 4.08 -24.92 -54.03
C VAL A 386 4.99 -24.84 -55.25
N SER A 387 5.37 -26.02 -55.75
CA SER A 387 5.95 -26.15 -57.07
C SER A 387 4.85 -25.82 -58.06
N VAL A 388 4.80 -24.56 -58.48
CA VAL A 388 4.04 -24.16 -59.66
C VAL A 388 4.76 -24.79 -60.85
N THR A 389 4.08 -25.75 -61.48
CA THR A 389 4.48 -26.36 -62.76
C THR A 389 3.67 -25.74 -63.89
#